data_AF-A0A2K3KQC7-F1
#
_entry.id   AF-A0A2K3KQC7-F1
#
_cell.length_a   1.000
_cell.length_b   1.000
_cell.length_c   1.000
_cell.angle_alpha   90.00
_cell.angle_beta   90.00
_cell.angle_gamma   90.00
#
_symmetry.space_group_name_H-M   'P 1'
#
loop_
_entity.id
_entity.type
_entity.pdbx_description
1 polymer ?
#
loop_
_entity_poly.entity_id
_entity_poly.type
_entity_poly.pdbx_seq_one_letter_code
_entity_poly.pdbx_strand_id
1 'polypeptide(L)'
;MKEEESSKGWIVCLVTIGIVVTIAIAVTVAFTVFKPKKFITTVDSIDVRDMDVNVNIFNMSLNLNVTLDVLVSVKNPNIFGLKYYDGFAQLNYRGEEIGEAPIPSGEISSKETKQMNVTLTIMADRILSNSQVISDVTSGGIQLNTFMRISGE
;
A
#
# COMPACT_ATOMS: atom_id res chain seq x y z
N MET A 1 -24.49 -38.27 54.47
CA MET A 1 -24.65 -36.87 54.00
C MET A 1 -23.36 -36.20 53.51
N LYS A 2 -22.17 -36.84 53.58
CA LYS A 2 -20.88 -36.19 53.22
C LYS A 2 -20.39 -36.48 51.78
N GLU A 3 -20.96 -37.47 51.10
CA GLU A 3 -20.61 -37.81 49.71
C GLU A 3 -21.31 -36.95 48.65
N GLU A 4 -22.47 -36.36 48.98
CA GLU A 4 -23.27 -35.61 48.01
C GLU A 4 -22.67 -34.21 47.70
N GLU A 5 -21.93 -33.61 48.63
CA GLU A 5 -21.20 -32.35 48.41
C GLU A 5 -19.95 -32.56 47.53
N SER A 6 -19.25 -33.69 47.70
CA SER A 6 -18.02 -33.98 46.96
C SER A 6 -18.29 -34.21 45.46
N SER A 7 -19.40 -34.88 45.13
CA SER A 7 -19.83 -35.10 43.74
C SER A 7 -20.23 -33.79 43.03
N LYS A 8 -20.93 -32.89 43.72
CA LYS A 8 -21.35 -31.59 43.17
C LYS A 8 -20.15 -30.67 42.90
N GLY A 9 -19.14 -30.67 43.78
CA GLY A 9 -17.90 -29.91 43.57
C GLY A 9 -17.08 -30.37 42.37
N TRP A 10 -17.01 -31.69 42.12
CA TRP A 10 -16.33 -32.25 40.95
C TRP A 10 -17.00 -31.84 39.64
N ILE A 11 -18.33 -31.88 39.58
CA ILE A 11 -19.11 -31.51 38.39
C ILE A 11 -18.93 -30.02 38.09
N VAL A 12 -18.97 -29.15 39.11
CA VAL A 12 -18.73 -27.71 38.93
C VAL A 12 -17.32 -27.44 38.39
N CYS A 13 -16.30 -28.17 38.87
CA CYS A 13 -14.92 -28.03 38.40
C CYS A 13 -14.74 -28.49 36.94
N LEU A 14 -15.42 -29.56 36.53
CA LEU A 14 -15.40 -30.01 35.13
C LEU A 14 -16.08 -29.00 34.19
N VAL A 15 -17.20 -28.41 34.61
CA VAL A 15 -17.91 -27.41 33.81
C VAL A 15 -17.06 -26.14 33.66
N THR A 16 -16.41 -25.67 34.72
CA THR A 16 -15.54 -24.47 34.64
C THR A 16 -14.34 -24.72 33.71
N ILE A 17 -13.69 -25.88 33.80
CA ILE A 17 -12.59 -26.26 32.89
C ILE A 17 -13.10 -26.32 31.44
N GLY A 18 -14.26 -26.92 31.19
CA GLY A 18 -14.86 -26.98 29.86
C GLY A 18 -15.14 -25.60 29.25
N ILE A 19 -15.63 -24.66 30.07
CA ILE A 19 -15.86 -23.27 29.65
C ILE A 19 -14.53 -22.58 29.33
N VAL A 20 -13.51 -22.71 30.18
CA VAL A 20 -12.18 -22.11 29.96
C VAL A 20 -11.55 -22.63 28.67
N VAL A 21 -11.61 -23.95 28.43
CA VAL A 21 -11.09 -24.55 27.19
C VAL A 21 -11.85 -24.05 25.96
N THR A 22 -13.19 -23.95 26.04
CA THR A 22 -14.00 -23.45 24.93
C THR A 22 -13.66 -22.00 24.60
N ILE A 23 -13.51 -21.14 25.62
CA ILE A 23 -13.09 -19.74 25.44
C ILE A 23 -11.68 -19.68 24.84
N ALA A 24 -10.75 -20.49 25.33
CA ALA A 24 -9.38 -20.53 24.79
C ALA A 24 -9.35 -20.94 23.30
N ILE A 25 -10.16 -21.92 22.91
CA ILE A 25 -10.31 -22.32 21.50
C ILE A 25 -10.93 -21.18 20.68
N ALA A 26 -12.01 -20.56 21.17
CA ALA A 26 -12.66 -19.46 20.47
C ALA A 26 -11.70 -18.27 20.25
N VAL A 27 -10.91 -17.91 21.27
CA VAL A 27 -9.92 -16.82 21.18
C VAL A 27 -8.81 -17.15 20.19
N THR A 28 -8.28 -18.38 20.20
CA THR A 28 -7.23 -18.77 19.26
C THR A 28 -7.71 -18.82 17.81
N VAL A 29 -8.95 -19.29 17.57
CA VAL A 29 -9.57 -19.24 16.23
C VAL A 29 -9.82 -17.80 15.79
N ALA A 30 -10.34 -16.93 16.66
CA ALA A 30 -10.51 -15.52 16.34
C ALA A 30 -9.17 -14.89 15.96
N PHE A 31 -8.13 -15.10 16.76
CA PHE A 31 -6.81 -14.49 16.52
C PHE A 31 -6.12 -15.03 15.25
N THR A 32 -6.45 -16.24 14.80
CA THR A 32 -5.88 -16.82 13.57
C THR A 32 -6.64 -16.37 12.32
N VAL A 33 -7.96 -16.22 12.39
CA VAL A 33 -8.79 -15.77 11.26
C VAL A 33 -8.66 -14.26 11.01
N PHE A 34 -8.52 -13.46 12.08
CA PHE A 34 -8.42 -12.00 11.97
C PHE A 34 -7.00 -11.47 11.70
N LYS A 35 -6.05 -12.34 11.29
CA LYS A 35 -4.71 -11.86 10.92
C LYS A 35 -4.77 -11.02 9.64
N PRO A 36 -4.33 -9.75 9.66
CA PRO A 36 -4.29 -8.91 8.48
C PRO A 36 -3.29 -9.49 7.47
N LYS A 37 -3.75 -9.65 6.23
CA LYS A 37 -2.96 -10.04 5.07
C LYS A 37 -2.53 -8.78 4.32
N LYS A 38 -1.33 -8.84 3.73
CA LYS A 38 -0.80 -7.74 2.91
C LYS A 38 -1.58 -7.59 1.62
N PHE A 39 -1.82 -6.36 1.19
CA PHE A 39 -2.37 -6.06 -0.14
C PHE A 39 -1.37 -6.48 -1.23
N ILE A 40 -1.89 -6.93 -2.37
CA ILE A 40 -1.08 -7.27 -3.54
C ILE A 40 -1.32 -6.18 -4.58
N THR A 41 -0.25 -5.47 -4.97
CA THR A 41 -0.29 -4.39 -5.94
C THR A 41 0.40 -4.86 -7.22
N THR A 42 -0.27 -4.76 -8.36
CA THR A 42 0.23 -5.14 -9.67
C THR A 42 0.14 -3.93 -10.60
N VAL A 43 1.24 -3.61 -11.28
CA VAL A 43 1.23 -2.57 -12.32
C VAL A 43 0.80 -3.24 -13.61
N ASP A 44 -0.36 -2.85 -14.13
CA ASP A 44 -0.94 -3.47 -15.32
C ASP A 44 -0.43 -2.78 -16.59
N SER A 45 -0.37 -1.46 -16.59
CA SER A 45 0.13 -0.69 -17.73
C SER A 45 0.65 0.68 -17.31
N ILE A 46 1.54 1.22 -18.14
CA ILE A 46 2.09 2.57 -18.02
C ILE A 46 1.94 3.20 -19.40
N ASP A 47 1.21 4.30 -19.47
CA ASP A 47 1.01 5.09 -20.68
C ASP A 47 1.56 6.51 -20.47
N VAL A 48 2.09 7.12 -21.53
CA VAL A 48 2.55 8.50 -21.51
C VAL A 48 1.39 9.38 -21.93
N ARG A 49 0.78 10.08 -20.97
CA ARG A 49 -0.34 10.97 -21.25
C ARG A 49 0.10 12.24 -21.96
N ASP A 50 1.13 12.90 -21.42
CA ASP A 50 1.56 14.21 -21.92
C ASP A 50 3.05 14.44 -21.66
N MET A 51 3.68 15.24 -22.52
CA MET A 51 5.04 15.70 -22.35
C MET A 51 5.10 17.19 -22.65
N ASP A 52 5.26 17.99 -21.60
CA ASP A 52 5.36 19.44 -21.68
C ASP A 52 6.82 19.86 -21.74
N VAL A 53 7.17 20.61 -22.79
CA VAL A 53 8.53 21.10 -23.04
C VAL A 53 8.46 22.61 -23.15
N ASN A 54 8.86 23.29 -22.08
CA ASN A 54 8.88 24.75 -22.04
C ASN A 54 10.32 25.27 -22.07
N VAL A 55 10.69 25.88 -23.20
CA VAL A 55 12.01 26.49 -23.42
C VAL A 55 11.88 28.00 -23.22
N ASN A 56 12.51 28.52 -22.15
CA ASN A 56 12.57 29.95 -21.96
C ASN A 56 13.93 30.49 -22.49
N ILE A 57 13.86 31.21 -23.59
CA ILE A 57 15.03 31.72 -24.33
C ILE A 57 15.71 32.85 -23.55
N PHE A 58 14.97 33.58 -22.71
CA PHE A 58 15.49 34.73 -21.97
C PHE A 58 16.37 34.35 -20.79
N ASN A 59 16.14 33.20 -20.17
CA ASN A 59 16.91 32.71 -19.03
C ASN A 59 17.71 31.43 -19.37
N MET A 60 17.70 30.99 -20.64
CA MET A 60 18.32 29.76 -21.11
C MET A 60 17.93 28.53 -20.27
N SER A 61 16.69 28.49 -19.76
CA SER A 61 16.18 27.37 -18.96
C SER A 61 15.27 26.46 -19.79
N LEU A 62 15.51 25.15 -19.69
CA LEU A 62 14.67 24.10 -20.25
C LEU A 62 13.87 23.47 -19.11
N ASN A 63 12.54 23.58 -19.14
CA ASN A 63 11.64 22.87 -18.22
C ASN A 63 10.97 21.75 -19.00
N LEU A 64 11.05 20.53 -18.49
CA LEU A 64 10.63 19.31 -19.16
C LEU A 64 9.83 18.50 -18.13
N ASN A 65 8.52 18.41 -18.34
CA ASN A 65 7.60 17.67 -17.47
C ASN A 65 6.98 16.54 -18.27
N VAL A 66 6.92 15.34 -17.70
CA VAL A 66 6.31 14.16 -18.32
C VAL A 66 5.19 13.69 -17.42
N THR A 67 3.99 13.58 -17.97
CA THR A 67 2.81 13.05 -17.27
C THR A 67 2.55 11.63 -17.73
N LEU A 68 2.59 10.68 -16.80
CA LEU A 68 2.34 9.26 -17.05
C LEU A 68 1.01 8.86 -16.42
N ASP A 69 0.22 8.06 -17.15
CA ASP A 69 -0.90 7.33 -16.58
C ASP A 69 -0.46 5.91 -16.23
N VAL A 70 -0.58 5.56 -14.96
CA VAL A 70 -0.20 4.25 -14.45
C VAL A 70 -1.46 3.53 -14.01
N LEU A 71 -1.80 2.46 -14.72
CA LEU A 71 -2.89 1.57 -14.31
C LEU A 71 -2.34 0.54 -13.33
N VAL A 72 -2.89 0.54 -12.12
CA VAL A 72 -2.47 -0.35 -11.04
C VAL A 72 -3.68 -1.16 -10.57
N SER A 73 -3.54 -2.47 -10.47
CA SER A 73 -4.49 -3.36 -9.80
C SER A 73 -4.07 -3.59 -8.36
N VAL A 74 -4.95 -3.24 -7.41
CA VAL A 74 -4.76 -3.54 -5.99
C VAL A 74 -5.75 -4.60 -5.56
N LYS A 75 -5.23 -5.74 -5.10
CA LYS A 75 -6.01 -6.84 -4.56
C LYS A 75 -5.97 -6.83 -3.04
N ASN A 76 -7.15 -6.84 -2.43
CA ASN A 76 -7.35 -6.96 -1.00
C ASN A 76 -7.66 -8.42 -0.62
N PRO A 77 -6.70 -9.22 -0.13
CA PRO A 77 -6.98 -10.58 0.32
C PRO A 77 -7.68 -10.66 1.69
N ASN A 78 -7.95 -9.51 2.33
CA ASN A 78 -8.57 -9.46 3.65
C ASN A 78 -10.09 -9.68 3.60
N ILE A 79 -10.62 -10.18 4.71
CA ILE A 79 -12.05 -10.35 4.93
C ILE A 79 -12.78 -9.03 5.26
N PHE A 80 -12.02 -7.97 5.52
CA PHE A 80 -12.55 -6.63 5.76
C PHE A 80 -12.20 -5.73 4.58
N GLY A 81 -13.13 -4.83 4.25
CA GLY A 81 -12.85 -3.72 3.34
C GLY A 81 -11.94 -2.69 4.01
N LEU A 82 -11.22 -1.92 3.20
CA LEU A 82 -10.40 -0.79 3.65
C LEU A 82 -10.89 0.47 2.94
N LYS A 83 -11.17 1.51 3.71
CA LYS A 83 -11.39 2.85 3.18
C LYS A 83 -10.11 3.65 3.34
N TYR A 84 -9.72 4.32 2.27
CA TYR A 84 -8.56 5.18 2.28
C TYR A 84 -8.93 6.57 1.78
N TYR A 85 -8.30 7.55 2.40
CA TYR A 85 -8.47 8.97 2.10
C TYR A 85 -7.47 9.41 1.04
N ASP A 86 -7.61 10.66 0.60
CA ASP A 86 -6.69 11.27 -0.36
C ASP A 86 -5.26 11.18 0.19
N GLY A 87 -4.37 10.66 -0.65
CA GLY A 87 -2.97 10.46 -0.35
C GLY A 87 -2.10 10.94 -1.51
N PHE A 88 -0.80 10.74 -1.35
CA PHE A 88 0.17 11.08 -2.38
C PHE A 88 1.31 10.07 -2.39
N ALA A 89 1.86 9.85 -3.57
CA ALA A 89 3.09 9.10 -3.78
C ALA A 89 4.14 10.00 -4.42
N GLN A 90 5.36 9.90 -3.94
CA GLN A 90 6.52 10.63 -4.43
C GLN A 90 7.53 9.66 -5.00
N LEU A 91 8.16 10.07 -6.10
CA LEU A 91 9.23 9.34 -6.76
C LEU A 91 10.53 10.12 -6.55
N ASN A 92 11.51 9.47 -5.94
CA ASN A 92 12.80 10.05 -5.63
C ASN A 92 13.91 9.32 -6.40
N TYR A 93 14.88 10.07 -6.90
CA TYR A 93 16.11 9.55 -7.48
C TYR A 93 17.30 10.06 -6.66
N ARG A 94 18.08 9.15 -6.08
CA ARG A 94 19.27 9.47 -5.26
C ARG A 94 19.03 10.51 -4.13
N GLY A 95 17.80 10.57 -3.61
CA GLY A 95 17.41 11.50 -2.55
C GLY A 95 16.80 12.83 -3.06
N GLU A 96 16.70 13.02 -4.37
CA GLU A 96 16.03 14.16 -4.99
C GLU A 96 14.62 13.77 -5.46
N GLU A 97 13.63 14.59 -5.15
CA GLU A 97 12.25 14.40 -5.59
C GLU A 97 12.11 14.78 -7.07
N ILE A 98 11.77 13.78 -7.88
CA ILE A 98 11.66 13.88 -9.34
C ILE A 98 10.23 13.67 -9.83
N GLY A 99 9.28 13.29 -8.96
CA GLY A 99 7.90 13.18 -9.37
C GLY A 99 6.91 12.97 -8.22
N GLU A 100 5.65 13.27 -8.51
CA GLU A 100 4.53 13.17 -7.59
C GLU A 100 3.31 12.58 -8.29
N ALA A 101 2.55 11.76 -7.55
CA ALA A 101 1.34 11.13 -8.00
C ALA A 101 0.25 11.24 -6.91
N PRO A 102 -0.78 12.08 -7.10
CA PRO A 102 -1.90 12.14 -6.17
C PRO A 102 -2.72 10.85 -6.25
N ILE A 103 -3.11 10.32 -5.10
CA ILE A 103 -3.93 9.12 -4.98
C ILE A 103 -5.29 9.55 -4.43
N PRO A 104 -6.36 9.51 -5.24
CA PRO A 104 -7.69 9.90 -4.78
C PRO A 104 -8.24 8.88 -3.78
N SER A 105 -9.02 9.36 -2.83
CA SER A 105 -9.74 8.55 -1.86
C SER A 105 -10.60 7.47 -2.52
N GLY A 106 -10.75 6.37 -1.80
CA GLY A 106 -11.54 5.25 -2.29
C GLY A 106 -11.73 4.15 -1.26
N GLU A 107 -12.48 3.15 -1.66
CA GLU A 107 -12.73 1.95 -0.86
C GLU A 107 -12.34 0.71 -1.67
N ILE A 108 -11.75 -0.28 -0.99
CA ILE A 108 -11.51 -1.62 -1.54
C ILE A 108 -12.23 -2.61 -0.64
N SER A 109 -13.23 -3.30 -1.19
CA SER A 109 -14.06 -4.25 -0.46
C SER A 109 -13.28 -5.51 -0.09
N SER A 110 -13.89 -6.36 0.74
CA SER A 110 -13.30 -7.66 1.09
C SER A 110 -13.08 -8.53 -0.15
N LYS A 111 -11.88 -9.13 -0.26
CA LYS A 111 -11.51 -10.05 -1.35
C LYS A 111 -11.61 -9.43 -2.76
N GLU A 112 -11.72 -8.11 -2.85
CA GLU A 112 -11.86 -7.39 -4.11
C GLU A 112 -10.49 -7.13 -4.75
N THR A 113 -10.46 -7.10 -6.09
CA THR A 113 -9.38 -6.51 -6.86
C THR A 113 -9.91 -5.25 -7.52
N LYS A 114 -9.33 -4.11 -7.17
CA LYS A 114 -9.72 -2.80 -7.69
C LYS A 114 -8.62 -2.25 -8.59
N GLN A 115 -9.00 -1.84 -9.79
CA GLN A 115 -8.12 -1.09 -10.68
C GLN A 115 -8.17 0.40 -10.31
N MET A 116 -7.00 1.01 -10.22
CA MET A 116 -6.82 2.44 -9.99
C MET A 116 -5.95 3.01 -11.11
N ASN A 117 -6.40 4.12 -11.70
CA ASN A 117 -5.59 4.91 -12.62
C ASN A 117 -4.92 6.02 -11.81
N VAL A 118 -3.59 6.02 -11.80
CA VAL A 118 -2.78 6.98 -11.05
C VAL A 118 -1.99 7.81 -12.05
N THR A 119 -2.17 9.13 -12.02
CA THR A 119 -1.40 10.04 -12.86
C THR A 119 -0.12 10.45 -12.12
N LEU A 120 1.03 10.09 -12.67
CA LEU A 120 2.36 10.41 -12.14
C LEU A 120 2.97 11.54 -12.97
N THR A 121 3.27 12.66 -12.33
CA THR A 121 3.97 13.79 -12.97
C THR A 121 5.45 13.69 -12.63
N ILE A 122 6.31 13.62 -13.65
CA ILE A 122 7.77 13.54 -13.53
C ILE A 122 8.38 14.85 -14.03
N MET A 123 9.22 15.46 -13.19
CA MET A 123 10.06 16.61 -13.51
C MET A 123 11.33 16.11 -14.21
N ALA A 124 11.26 15.92 -15.52
CA ALA A 124 12.34 15.37 -16.33
C ALA A 124 13.52 16.34 -16.47
N ASP A 125 13.31 17.64 -16.33
CA ASP A 125 14.37 18.65 -16.22
C ASP A 125 15.32 18.36 -15.04
N ARG A 126 14.79 18.01 -13.87
CA ARG A 126 15.59 17.65 -12.69
C ARG A 126 16.42 16.40 -12.93
N ILE A 127 15.82 15.40 -13.57
CA ILE A 127 16.49 14.16 -13.97
C ILE A 127 17.65 14.47 -14.93
N LEU A 128 17.40 15.27 -15.96
CA LEU A 128 18.41 15.61 -16.98
C LEU A 128 19.52 16.54 -16.43
N SER A 129 19.20 17.36 -15.43
CA SER A 129 20.19 18.20 -14.75
C SER A 129 21.20 17.38 -13.94
N ASN A 130 20.83 16.16 -13.54
CA ASN A 130 21.68 15.27 -12.78
C ASN A 130 22.55 14.41 -13.73
N SER A 131 23.82 14.78 -13.86
CA SER A 131 24.78 14.09 -14.74
C SER A 131 24.96 12.60 -14.42
N GLN A 132 24.63 12.18 -13.19
CA GLN A 132 24.73 10.79 -12.77
C GLN A 132 23.65 9.89 -13.37
N VAL A 133 22.53 10.46 -13.85
CA VAL A 133 21.46 9.68 -14.49
C VAL A 133 21.98 9.02 -15.75
N ILE A 134 22.73 9.76 -16.58
CA ILE A 134 23.29 9.21 -17.82
C ILE A 134 24.26 8.07 -17.50
N SER A 135 25.11 8.23 -16.49
CA SER A 135 26.04 7.16 -16.08
C SER A 135 25.32 5.94 -15.50
N ASP A 136 24.26 6.14 -14.72
CA ASP A 136 23.47 5.06 -14.12
C ASP A 136 22.71 4.27 -15.20
N VAL A 137 22.15 4.96 -16.21
CA VAL A 137 21.55 4.32 -17.39
C VAL A 137 22.58 3.50 -18.16
N THR A 138 23.76 4.06 -18.44
CA THR A 138 24.81 3.34 -19.18
C THR A 138 25.43 2.19 -18.39
N SER A 139 25.39 2.25 -17.06
CA SER A 139 25.92 1.20 -16.17
C SER A 139 24.89 0.09 -15.88
N GLY A 140 23.69 0.19 -16.44
CA GLY A 140 22.72 -0.90 -16.51
C GLY A 140 21.43 -0.68 -15.72
N GLY A 141 21.20 0.49 -15.14
CA GLY A 141 19.89 0.80 -14.55
C GLY A 141 19.86 2.01 -13.61
N ILE A 142 18.66 2.58 -13.45
CA ILE A 142 18.39 3.68 -12.52
C ILE A 142 17.73 3.11 -11.26
N GLN A 143 18.25 3.44 -10.08
CA GLN A 143 17.56 3.17 -8.82
C GLN A 143 16.61 4.30 -8.45
N LEU A 144 15.33 3.95 -8.32
CA LEU A 144 14.26 4.87 -7.95
C LEU A 144 13.69 4.45 -6.59
N ASN A 145 13.42 5.43 -5.74
CA ASN A 145 12.82 5.26 -4.42
C ASN A 145 11.42 5.86 -4.44
N THR A 146 10.40 5.03 -4.24
CA THR A 146 9.03 5.49 -4.12
C THR A 146 8.66 5.64 -2.65
N PHE A 147 8.14 6.80 -2.26
CA PHE A 147 7.53 7.03 -0.97
C PHE A 147 6.02 7.20 -1.15
N MET A 148 5.21 6.55 -0.33
CA MET A 148 3.76 6.62 -0.43
C MET A 148 3.18 6.90 0.94
N ARG A 149 2.29 7.89 1.01
CA ARG A 149 1.55 8.21 2.23
C ARG A 149 0.06 8.14 1.93
N ILE A 150 -0.59 7.17 2.57
CA ILE A 150 -2.03 6.96 2.48
C ILE A 150 -2.56 6.88 3.92
N SER A 151 -3.59 7.67 4.21
CA SER A 151 -4.35 7.59 5.44
C SER A 151 -5.62 6.78 5.18
N GLY A 152 -6.07 5.99 6.16
CA GLY A 152 -7.27 5.16 6.02
C GLY A 152 -7.87 4.77 7.36
N GLU A 153 -9.08 4.22 7.30
CA GLU A 153 -9.88 3.71 8.42
C GLU A 153 -10.43 2.30 8.15
#